data_AF-A0AAD7WHZ0-F1
#
_entry.id   AF-A0AAD7WHZ0-F1
#
_cell.length_a   1.000
_cell.length_b   1.000
_cell.length_c   1.000
_cell.angle_alpha   90.00
_cell.angle_beta   90.00
_cell.angle_gamma   90.00
#
_symmetry.space_group_name_H-M   'P 1'
#
loop_
_entity.id
_entity.type
_entity.pdbx_description
1 polymer ?
#
loop_
_entity_poly.entity_id
_entity_poly.type
_entity_poly.pdbx_seq_one_letter_code
_entity_poly.pdbx_strand_id
1 'polypeptide(L)'
;MLAKLFAELNSMPELPPLTTPAKRKRVSPKKQVLQKRAERRNPKRTARPPEHFWVKRPEARSAPRRRFSKTQLHTLLLVDGSVLPGQQLFGVRRCRGQRVPRPVEEITQTQLNNVALINKDKILNKHYGSTCHQCRQKTLDTKTVCRSPLCGGMRGQFCGPCLRNRYGEDASAALLDPDWACPLCRGICNCSRCRKRDGRCATGNLLHMARFYGHSNVKAYLESLQRELS
;
A
#
# COMPACT_ATOMS: atom_id res chain seq x y z
N MET A 1 -18.28 3.65 -34.09
CA MET A 1 -18.60 4.37 -32.84
C MET A 1 -17.48 5.31 -32.38
N LEU A 2 -16.19 4.93 -32.47
CA LEU A 2 -15.06 5.82 -32.15
C LEU A 2 -14.98 7.11 -33.00
N ALA A 3 -15.33 7.03 -34.29
CA ALA A 3 -15.29 8.21 -35.17
C ALA A 3 -16.27 9.32 -34.76
N LYS A 4 -17.41 8.98 -34.15
CA LYS A 4 -18.38 9.97 -33.65
C LYS A 4 -17.86 10.66 -32.38
N LEU A 5 -17.19 9.92 -31.50
CA LEU A 5 -16.59 10.47 -30.28
C LEU A 5 -15.45 11.46 -30.58
N PHE A 6 -14.64 11.18 -31.61
CA PHE A 6 -13.59 12.12 -32.03
C PHE A 6 -14.15 13.36 -32.72
N ALA A 7 -15.29 13.24 -33.42
CA ALA A 7 -15.96 14.39 -34.02
C ALA A 7 -16.55 15.32 -32.95
N GLU A 8 -17.16 14.77 -31.89
CA GLU A 8 -17.73 15.55 -30.78
C GLU A 8 -16.68 16.30 -29.95
N LEU A 9 -15.47 15.75 -29.80
CA LEU A 9 -14.36 16.44 -29.12
C LEU A 9 -13.85 17.66 -29.91
N ASN A 10 -13.91 17.60 -31.24
CA ASN A 10 -13.45 18.67 -32.11
C ASN A 10 -14.51 19.77 -32.34
N SER A 11 -15.77 19.52 -31.96
CA SER A 11 -16.89 20.48 -32.10
C SER A 11 -17.18 21.29 -30.83
N MET A 12 -16.37 21.17 -29.78
CA MET A 12 -16.58 21.94 -28.54
C MET A 12 -16.14 23.40 -28.71
N PRO A 13 -16.96 24.39 -28.31
CA PRO A 13 -16.56 25.80 -28.36
C PRO A 13 -15.40 26.06 -27.38
N GLU A 14 -14.42 26.85 -27.83
CA GLU A 14 -13.26 27.25 -27.02
C GLU A 14 -13.74 28.00 -25.76
N LEU A 15 -13.39 27.46 -24.60
CA LEU A 15 -13.64 28.11 -23.32
C LEU A 15 -12.79 29.38 -23.23
N PRO A 16 -13.35 30.51 -22.73
CA PRO A 16 -12.58 31.73 -22.58
C PRO A 16 -11.41 31.52 -21.60
N PRO A 17 -10.29 32.22 -21.81
CA PRO A 17 -9.09 32.03 -21.00
C PRO A 17 -9.38 32.36 -19.52
N LEU A 18 -9.09 31.38 -18.66
CA LEU A 18 -9.10 31.56 -17.21
C LEU A 18 -8.07 32.62 -16.82
N THR A 19 -8.54 33.83 -16.51
CA THR A 19 -7.73 34.89 -15.92
C THR A 19 -7.40 34.52 -14.48
N THR A 20 -6.18 34.04 -14.25
CA THR A 20 -5.67 33.84 -12.88
C THR A 20 -5.44 35.20 -12.22
N PRO A 21 -5.92 35.44 -10.98
CA PRO A 21 -5.67 36.70 -10.29
C PRO A 21 -4.17 36.86 -9.98
N ALA A 22 -3.61 38.00 -10.37
CA ALA A 22 -2.21 38.35 -10.15
C ALA A 22 -1.88 38.44 -8.65
N LYS A 23 -1.08 37.51 -8.14
CA LYS A 23 -0.51 37.61 -6.80
C LYS A 23 0.52 38.73 -6.78
N ARG A 24 0.26 39.77 -5.98
CA ARG A 24 1.24 40.81 -5.60
C ARG A 24 2.50 40.14 -5.04
N LYS A 25 3.65 40.30 -5.71
CA LYS A 25 4.95 39.86 -5.21
C LYS A 25 5.32 40.70 -3.98
N ARG A 26 5.28 40.11 -2.78
CA ARG A 26 5.98 40.65 -1.63
C ARG A 26 7.48 40.41 -1.84
N VAL A 27 8.24 41.49 -1.97
CA VAL A 27 9.71 41.46 -2.05
C VAL A 27 10.24 41.20 -0.64
N SER A 28 10.77 40.01 -0.40
CA SER A 28 11.59 39.72 0.77
C SER A 28 13.07 40.06 0.47
N PRO A 29 13.82 40.67 1.39
CA PRO A 29 15.19 41.11 1.13
C PRO A 29 16.10 39.91 0.82
N LYS A 30 16.79 39.97 -0.33
CA LYS A 30 17.78 38.97 -0.74
C LYS A 30 19.03 39.10 0.14
N LYS A 31 19.27 38.13 1.04
CA LYS A 31 20.62 37.89 1.57
C LYS A 31 21.49 37.35 0.43
N GLN A 32 22.63 37.99 0.20
CA GLN A 32 23.66 37.50 -0.73
C GLN A 32 24.10 36.09 -0.30
N VAL A 33 23.80 35.10 -1.14
CA VAL A 33 24.25 33.72 -0.95
C VAL A 33 25.65 33.64 -1.53
N LEU A 34 26.67 33.67 -0.66
CA LEU A 34 28.02 33.27 -1.00
C LEU A 34 27.98 31.81 -1.50
N GLN A 35 28.52 31.59 -2.69
CA GLN A 35 28.56 30.30 -3.36
C GLN A 35 29.31 29.26 -2.51
N LYS A 36 28.55 28.33 -1.94
CA LYS A 36 28.88 26.90 -1.85
C LYS A 36 27.56 26.17 -1.63
N ARG A 37 26.89 25.79 -2.72
CA ARG A 37 25.75 24.87 -2.66
C ARG A 37 26.29 23.52 -2.18
N ALA A 38 26.29 23.29 -0.87
CA ALA A 38 26.34 21.92 -0.36
C ALA A 38 25.10 21.21 -0.91
N GLU A 39 25.32 20.28 -1.83
CA GLU A 39 24.26 19.43 -2.34
C GLU A 39 23.52 18.79 -1.17
N ARG A 40 22.20 19.00 -1.10
CA ARG A 40 21.33 18.30 -0.13
C ARG A 40 21.23 16.83 -0.54
N ARG A 41 22.29 16.05 -0.36
CA ARG A 41 22.40 14.65 -0.78
C ARG A 41 22.77 13.78 0.40
N ASN A 42 22.07 12.64 0.54
CA ASN A 42 22.36 11.64 1.54
C ASN A 42 23.23 10.52 0.92
N PRO A 43 24.53 10.45 1.25
CA PRO A 43 25.50 9.57 0.58
C PRO A 43 25.30 8.08 0.85
N LYS A 44 24.43 7.69 1.79
CA LYS A 44 24.29 6.28 2.24
C LYS A 44 23.26 5.44 1.47
N ARG A 45 22.68 5.91 0.36
CA ARG A 45 21.70 5.13 -0.41
C ARG A 45 22.39 4.18 -1.39
N THR A 46 22.36 2.89 -1.08
CA THR A 46 22.93 1.78 -1.87
C THR A 46 22.16 1.47 -3.17
N ALA A 47 21.00 2.09 -3.40
CA ALA A 47 20.25 1.95 -4.64
C ALA A 47 20.81 2.79 -5.81
N ARG A 48 21.95 3.48 -5.61
CA ARG A 48 22.60 4.26 -6.66
C ARG A 48 23.37 3.28 -7.58
N PRO A 49 23.14 3.31 -8.90
CA PRO A 49 24.05 2.67 -9.84
C PRO A 49 25.47 3.22 -9.62
N PRO A 50 26.52 2.37 -9.64
CA PRO A 50 27.89 2.84 -9.45
C PRO A 50 28.24 3.99 -10.41
N GLU A 51 29.09 4.90 -9.93
CA GLU A 51 29.65 5.96 -10.77
C GLU A 51 30.36 5.25 -11.94
N HIS A 52 30.04 5.62 -13.20
CA HIS A 52 30.47 4.95 -14.44
C HIS A 52 29.76 3.64 -14.83
N PHE A 53 28.54 3.37 -14.35
CA PHE A 53 27.72 2.24 -14.83
C PHE A 53 27.57 2.18 -16.37
N TRP A 54 27.62 3.33 -17.05
CA TRP A 54 27.45 3.45 -18.51
C TRP A 54 28.76 3.31 -19.31
N VAL A 55 29.92 3.21 -18.65
CA VAL A 55 31.20 3.02 -19.34
C VAL A 55 31.42 1.52 -19.54
N LYS A 56 31.40 1.06 -20.80
CA LYS A 56 31.82 -0.30 -21.13
C LYS A 56 33.29 -0.47 -20.77
N ARG A 57 33.57 -1.21 -19.69
CA ARG A 57 34.93 -1.61 -19.34
C ARG A 57 35.44 -2.64 -20.37
N PRO A 58 36.75 -2.63 -20.71
CA PRO A 58 37.35 -3.78 -21.40
C PRO A 58 37.15 -5.02 -20.53
N GLU A 59 36.76 -6.12 -21.17
CA GLU A 59 36.24 -7.32 -20.50
C GLU A 59 37.24 -7.86 -19.46
N ALA A 60 36.96 -7.61 -18.19
CA ALA A 60 37.61 -8.31 -17.10
C ALA A 60 37.18 -9.78 -17.16
N ARG A 61 38.17 -10.68 -17.12
CA ARG A 61 38.01 -12.15 -17.15
C ARG A 61 36.72 -12.59 -16.45
N SER A 62 35.86 -13.27 -17.21
CA SER A 62 34.56 -13.74 -16.75
C SER A 62 34.67 -14.48 -15.41
N ALA A 63 33.92 -14.01 -14.41
CA ALA A 63 33.72 -14.76 -13.18
C ALA A 63 33.09 -16.12 -13.53
N PRO A 64 33.42 -17.22 -12.80
CA PRO A 64 32.83 -18.52 -13.11
C PRO A 64 31.31 -18.39 -13.04
N ARG A 65 30.63 -18.77 -14.14
CA ARG A 65 29.17 -18.84 -14.18
C ARG A 65 28.72 -19.67 -12.99
N ARG A 66 27.98 -19.04 -12.05
CA ARG A 66 27.30 -19.79 -10.98
C ARG A 66 26.40 -20.82 -11.68
N ARG A 67 26.75 -22.10 -11.56
CA ARG A 67 25.88 -23.19 -12.00
C ARG A 67 24.61 -23.10 -11.16
N PHE A 68 23.48 -22.80 -11.80
CA PHE A 68 22.18 -22.97 -11.17
C PHE A 68 22.06 -24.43 -10.74
N SER A 69 21.66 -24.67 -9.49
CA SER A 69 21.39 -26.03 -9.03
C SER A 69 20.26 -26.64 -9.88
N LYS A 70 20.30 -27.95 -10.13
CA LYS A 70 19.30 -28.65 -10.98
C LYS A 70 17.85 -28.34 -10.57
N THR A 71 17.61 -28.08 -9.28
CA THR A 71 16.29 -27.70 -8.73
C THR A 71 15.79 -26.33 -9.20
N GLN A 72 16.69 -25.36 -9.41
CA GLN A 72 16.33 -24.03 -9.91
C GLN A 72 15.97 -24.05 -11.41
N LEU A 73 16.60 -24.93 -12.20
CA LEU A 73 16.27 -25.09 -13.62
C LEU A 73 14.92 -25.79 -13.82
N HIS A 74 14.62 -26.83 -13.03
CA HIS A 74 13.32 -27.52 -13.10
C HIS A 74 12.13 -26.60 -12.79
N THR A 75 12.32 -25.66 -11.85
CA THR A 75 11.28 -24.69 -11.47
C THR A 75 11.01 -23.66 -12.58
N LEU A 76 12.00 -23.36 -13.43
CA LEU A 76 11.87 -22.42 -14.54
C LEU A 76 11.27 -23.07 -15.80
N LEU A 77 11.35 -24.40 -15.92
CA LEU A 77 10.87 -25.16 -17.07
C LEU A 77 9.41 -25.62 -16.95
N LEU A 78 8.77 -25.45 -15.80
CA LEU A 78 7.34 -25.70 -15.59
C LEU A 78 6.54 -24.48 -16.05
N VAL A 79 6.42 -24.29 -17.36
CA VAL A 79 5.58 -23.23 -17.96
C VAL A 79 4.22 -23.74 -18.44
N ASP A 80 4.01 -25.05 -18.57
CA ASP A 80 2.77 -25.58 -19.15
C ASP A 80 1.92 -26.42 -18.18
N GLY A 81 0.95 -25.72 -17.57
CA GLY A 81 -0.46 -26.13 -17.42
C GLY A 81 -0.87 -27.60 -17.37
N SER A 82 -0.40 -28.41 -16.42
CA SER A 82 -1.11 -29.63 -16.02
C SER A 82 -1.37 -29.67 -14.51
N VAL A 83 -2.63 -29.45 -14.17
CA VAL A 83 -3.19 -29.53 -12.81
C VAL A 83 -3.28 -31.00 -12.43
N LEU A 84 -2.43 -31.44 -11.49
CA LEU A 84 -2.64 -32.69 -10.75
C LEU A 84 -3.47 -32.40 -9.48
N PRO A 85 -4.44 -33.27 -9.12
CA PRO A 85 -5.29 -33.04 -7.96
C PRO A 85 -4.46 -33.23 -6.69
N GLY A 86 -4.30 -32.14 -5.92
CA GLY A 86 -3.52 -32.13 -4.68
C GLY A 86 -2.52 -30.97 -4.54
N GLN A 87 -2.44 -30.04 -5.49
CA GLN A 87 -1.54 -28.89 -5.38
C GLN A 87 -2.12 -27.80 -4.46
N GLN A 88 -1.49 -27.66 -3.29
CA GLN A 88 -1.70 -26.54 -2.38
C GLN A 88 -1.59 -25.21 -3.13
N LEU A 89 -2.70 -24.49 -3.20
CA LEU A 89 -2.77 -23.09 -3.61
C LEU A 89 -1.68 -22.30 -2.89
N PHE A 90 -0.83 -21.66 -3.69
CA PHE A 90 0.13 -20.61 -3.33
C PHE A 90 0.94 -20.88 -2.08
N GLY A 91 2.19 -21.35 -2.25
CA GLY A 91 3.21 -21.50 -1.22
C GLY A 91 3.05 -20.56 -0.02
N VAL A 92 2.23 -21.00 0.92
CA VAL A 92 2.15 -20.47 2.27
C VAL A 92 3.47 -20.93 2.83
N ARG A 93 4.50 -20.07 2.75
CA ARG A 93 5.64 -20.21 3.64
C ARG A 93 5.02 -20.31 5.03
N ARG A 94 4.91 -21.53 5.58
CA ARG A 94 4.45 -21.76 6.94
C ARG A 94 5.22 -20.76 7.78
N CYS A 95 4.50 -19.76 8.31
CA CYS A 95 5.12 -18.79 9.19
C CYS A 95 5.65 -19.59 10.37
N ARG A 96 6.97 -19.81 10.41
CA ARG A 96 7.62 -20.44 11.55
C ARG A 96 7.32 -19.56 12.75
N GLY A 97 6.49 -20.08 13.66
CA GLY A 97 5.88 -19.37 14.77
C GLY A 97 4.46 -18.90 14.46
N GLN A 98 3.47 -19.78 14.66
CA GLN A 98 2.12 -19.30 14.96
C GLN A 98 2.22 -18.46 16.24
N ARG A 99 2.19 -17.13 16.09
CA ARG A 99 1.88 -16.29 17.24
C ARG A 99 0.42 -16.54 17.55
N VAL A 100 0.16 -17.19 18.68
CA VAL A 100 -1.19 -17.27 19.23
C VAL A 100 -1.66 -15.82 19.44
N PRO A 101 -2.69 -15.35 18.72
CA PRO A 101 -3.24 -14.03 18.97
C PRO A 101 -3.75 -13.99 20.41
N ARG A 102 -3.58 -12.87 21.10
CA ARG A 102 -4.11 -12.70 22.46
C ARG A 102 -5.63 -12.91 22.43
N PRO A 103 -6.19 -13.64 23.41
CA PRO A 103 -7.63 -13.84 23.50
C PRO A 103 -8.36 -12.51 23.67
N VAL A 104 -9.66 -12.49 23.36
CA VAL A 104 -10.47 -11.26 23.38
C VAL A 104 -10.60 -10.71 24.81
N GLU A 105 -10.68 -11.60 25.78
CA GLU A 105 -10.90 -11.33 27.20
C GLU A 105 -9.72 -10.57 27.84
N GLU A 106 -8.53 -10.69 27.26
CA GLU A 106 -7.33 -9.96 27.71
C GLU A 106 -7.27 -8.50 27.23
N ILE A 107 -8.21 -8.07 26.39
CA ILE A 107 -8.21 -6.72 25.82
C ILE A 107 -8.70 -5.74 26.88
N THR A 108 -7.79 -4.89 27.34
CA THR A 108 -8.10 -3.93 28.39
C THR A 108 -8.88 -2.74 27.84
N GLN A 109 -9.71 -2.10 28.68
CA GLN A 109 -10.40 -0.86 28.30
C GLN A 109 -9.42 0.24 27.86
N THR A 110 -8.22 0.28 28.44
CA THR A 110 -7.15 1.20 28.04
C THR A 110 -6.68 0.98 26.61
N GLN A 111 -6.65 -0.28 26.13
CA GLN A 111 -6.32 -0.58 24.75
C GLN A 111 -7.41 -0.13 23.79
N LEU A 112 -8.69 -0.31 24.15
CA LEU A 112 -9.82 0.19 23.36
C LEU A 112 -9.84 1.73 23.29
N ASN A 113 -9.58 2.41 24.40
CA ASN A 113 -9.52 3.87 24.45
C ASN A 113 -8.33 4.45 23.66
N ASN A 114 -7.25 3.68 23.50
CA ASN A 114 -6.08 4.05 22.71
C ASN A 114 -6.24 3.75 21.20
N VAL A 115 -7.42 3.30 20.74
CA VAL A 115 -7.73 3.19 19.31
C VAL A 115 -7.94 4.58 18.72
N ALA A 116 -7.11 4.95 17.73
CA ALA A 116 -7.27 6.23 17.04
C ALA A 116 -8.57 6.28 16.21
N LEU A 117 -9.37 7.33 16.37
CA LEU A 117 -10.60 7.52 15.59
C LEU A 117 -10.34 8.28 14.28
N ILE A 118 -9.44 9.27 14.31
CA ILE A 118 -9.07 10.08 13.15
C ILE A 118 -7.55 10.01 12.94
N ASN A 119 -7.07 10.35 11.74
CA ASN A 119 -5.64 10.41 11.48
C ASN A 119 -4.88 11.42 12.35
N LYS A 120 -5.55 12.43 12.91
CA LYS A 120 -4.95 13.45 13.78
C LYS A 120 -4.62 12.91 15.17
N ASP A 121 -5.37 11.90 15.64
CA ASP A 121 -5.22 11.33 16.97
C ASP A 121 -4.02 10.36 17.06
N LYS A 122 -3.37 10.09 15.94
CA LYS A 122 -2.26 9.15 15.85
C LYS A 122 -0.96 9.77 16.37
N ILE A 123 -0.40 9.17 17.42
CA ILE A 123 0.93 9.50 17.92
C ILE A 123 1.97 8.64 17.18
N LEU A 124 2.81 9.28 16.35
CA LEU A 124 3.84 8.61 15.57
C LEU A 124 5.05 8.26 16.45
N ASN A 125 5.50 7.01 16.39
CA ASN A 125 6.71 6.57 17.08
C ASN A 125 7.45 5.52 16.24
N LYS A 126 8.68 5.82 15.82
CA LYS A 126 9.47 4.94 14.92
C LYS A 126 10.01 3.69 15.62
N HIS A 127 10.31 3.80 16.92
CA HIS A 127 11.02 2.77 17.69
C HIS A 127 10.03 1.79 18.31
N TYR A 128 9.04 2.30 19.03
CA TYR A 128 8.09 1.49 19.80
C TYR A 128 6.70 1.35 19.12
N GLY A 129 6.45 2.11 18.06
CA GLY A 129 5.17 2.07 17.36
C GLY A 129 5.00 0.81 16.50
N SER A 130 3.78 0.27 16.51
CA SER A 130 3.35 -0.80 15.62
C SER A 130 2.97 -0.24 14.24
N THR A 131 3.19 -1.02 13.17
CA THR A 131 2.92 -0.59 11.79
C THR A 131 1.50 -0.93 11.36
N CYS A 132 0.76 0.04 10.84
CA CYS A 132 -0.50 -0.24 10.14
C CYS A 132 -0.23 -0.79 8.73
N HIS A 133 -0.95 -1.83 8.32
CA HIS A 133 -0.86 -2.41 6.99
C HIS A 133 -1.15 -1.38 5.87
N GLN A 134 -2.22 -0.60 6.04
CA GLN A 134 -2.74 0.28 5.00
C GLN A 134 -1.91 1.54 4.79
N CYS A 135 -1.65 2.30 5.86
CA CYS A 135 -0.89 3.56 5.78
C CYS A 135 0.61 3.38 6.04
N ARG A 136 1.05 2.22 6.51
CA ARG A 136 2.46 1.91 6.82
C ARG A 136 3.11 2.84 7.86
N GLN A 137 2.31 3.61 8.57
CA GLN A 137 2.76 4.47 9.66
C GLN A 137 3.01 3.62 10.91
N LYS A 138 4.09 3.96 11.62
CA LYS A 138 4.40 3.40 12.95
C LYS A 138 3.88 4.34 14.02
N THR A 139 2.95 3.85 14.83
CA THR A 139 2.24 4.66 15.82
C THR A 139 1.98 3.87 17.09
N LEU A 140 1.76 4.60 18.19
CA LEU A 140 1.49 4.02 19.51
C LEU A 140 0.01 3.61 19.70
N ASP A 141 -0.89 4.01 18.78
CA ASP A 141 -2.30 3.60 18.85
C ASP A 141 -2.46 2.08 18.80
N THR A 142 -3.49 1.61 19.49
CA THR A 142 -3.90 0.21 19.45
C THR A 142 -4.43 -0.11 18.05
N LYS A 143 -3.94 -1.22 17.50
CA LYS A 143 -4.31 -1.73 16.18
C LYS A 143 -5.03 -3.05 16.33
N THR A 144 -5.80 -3.40 15.31
CA THR A 144 -6.50 -4.68 15.28
C THR A 144 -5.54 -5.87 15.32
N VAL A 145 -6.04 -6.98 15.86
CA VAL A 145 -5.35 -8.27 15.93
C VAL A 145 -6.14 -9.26 15.09
N CYS A 146 -5.53 -9.82 14.07
CA CYS A 146 -6.17 -10.82 13.22
C CYS A 146 -6.10 -12.20 13.89
N ARG A 147 -7.24 -12.90 13.95
CA ARG A 147 -7.35 -14.22 14.59
C ARG A 147 -7.35 -15.40 13.63
N SER A 148 -7.38 -15.14 12.33
CA SER A 148 -7.23 -16.18 11.30
C SER A 148 -5.92 -16.98 11.46
N PRO A 149 -5.98 -18.34 11.41
CA PRO A 149 -4.81 -19.20 11.60
C PRO A 149 -3.75 -19.06 10.50
N LEU A 150 -4.14 -18.51 9.34
CA LEU A 150 -3.26 -18.26 8.21
C LEU A 150 -2.58 -16.88 8.27
N CYS A 151 -2.88 -16.08 9.30
CA CYS A 151 -2.37 -14.72 9.37
C CYS A 151 -0.90 -14.70 9.81
N GLY A 152 -0.05 -13.98 9.05
CA GLY A 152 1.32 -13.66 9.46
C GLY A 152 1.42 -12.61 10.59
N GLY A 153 0.35 -12.37 11.35
CA GLY A 153 0.28 -11.42 12.46
C GLY A 153 0.45 -9.95 12.05
N MET A 154 1.71 -9.50 11.90
CA MET A 154 2.06 -8.10 11.62
C MET A 154 1.47 -7.56 10.31
N ARG A 155 1.22 -8.44 9.33
CA ARG A 155 0.61 -8.04 8.06
C ARG A 155 -0.88 -7.74 8.16
N GLY A 156 -1.56 -8.25 9.18
CA GLY A 156 -3.01 -8.10 9.37
C GLY A 156 -3.43 -6.95 10.29
N GLN A 157 -2.49 -6.14 10.79
CA GLN A 157 -2.79 -5.06 11.73
C GLN A 157 -3.25 -3.79 11.01
N PHE A 158 -4.40 -3.24 11.43
CA PHE A 158 -4.92 -1.97 10.92
C PHE A 158 -5.16 -1.00 12.08
N CYS A 159 -4.83 0.28 11.87
CA CYS A 159 -5.27 1.34 12.78
C CYS A 159 -6.74 1.69 12.49
N GLY A 160 -7.47 2.17 13.51
CA GLY A 160 -8.87 2.57 13.42
C GLY A 160 -9.25 3.38 12.17
N PRO A 161 -8.53 4.49 11.85
CA PRO A 161 -8.96 5.34 10.74
C PRO A 161 -8.78 4.68 9.38
N CYS A 162 -7.84 3.73 9.25
CA CYS A 162 -7.67 3.01 7.99
C CYS A 162 -8.72 1.93 7.83
N LEU A 163 -9.04 1.20 8.89
CA LEU A 163 -10.05 0.15 8.83
C LEU A 163 -11.43 0.75 8.52
N ARG A 164 -11.83 1.79 9.26
CA ARG A 164 -13.10 2.51 9.06
C ARG A 164 -13.23 3.11 7.67
N ASN A 165 -12.26 3.93 7.25
CA ASN A 165 -12.37 4.63 5.98
C ASN A 165 -12.24 3.72 4.75
N ARG A 166 -11.52 2.60 4.85
CA ARG A 166 -11.29 1.71 3.69
C ARG A 166 -12.27 0.56 3.59
N TYR A 167 -12.73 0.03 4.71
CA TYR A 167 -13.52 -1.20 4.76
C TYR A 167 -14.86 -1.02 5.48
N GLY A 168 -15.08 0.12 6.16
CA GLY A 168 -16.32 0.38 6.89
C GLY A 168 -16.40 -0.32 8.25
N GLU A 169 -15.30 -0.92 8.71
CA GLU A 169 -15.25 -1.66 9.98
C GLU A 169 -14.67 -0.80 11.10
N ASP A 170 -15.18 -1.00 12.32
CA ASP A 170 -14.64 -0.37 13.52
C ASP A 170 -13.52 -1.22 14.14
N ALA A 171 -12.45 -0.57 14.58
CA ALA A 171 -11.30 -1.28 15.13
C ALA A 171 -11.50 -1.77 16.56
N SER A 172 -12.31 -1.07 17.37
CA SER A 172 -12.66 -1.52 18.72
C SER A 172 -13.57 -2.74 18.66
N ALA A 173 -14.56 -2.74 17.75
CA ALA A 173 -15.39 -3.92 17.48
C ALA A 173 -14.55 -5.10 16.98
N ALA A 174 -13.64 -4.88 16.03
CA ALA A 174 -12.74 -5.92 15.53
C ALA A 174 -11.81 -6.50 16.61
N LEU A 175 -11.42 -5.69 17.59
CA LEU A 175 -10.63 -6.17 18.73
C LEU A 175 -11.45 -7.12 19.60
N LEU A 176 -12.72 -6.82 19.83
CA LEU A 176 -13.64 -7.60 20.66
C LEU A 176 -14.26 -8.82 19.97
N ASP A 177 -14.01 -9.01 18.67
CA ASP A 177 -14.56 -10.12 17.89
C ASP A 177 -13.55 -11.31 17.82
N PRO A 178 -13.88 -12.49 18.40
CA PRO A 178 -12.99 -13.66 18.42
C PRO A 178 -12.76 -14.27 17.03
N ASP A 179 -13.67 -14.04 16.09
CA ASP A 179 -13.60 -14.59 14.73
C ASP A 179 -13.10 -13.55 13.71
N TRP A 180 -12.72 -12.36 14.17
CA TRP A 180 -12.30 -11.29 13.28
C TRP A 180 -11.06 -11.68 12.46
N ALA A 181 -11.25 -11.74 11.14
CA ALA A 181 -10.20 -11.90 10.16
C ALA A 181 -9.87 -10.56 9.50
N CYS A 182 -8.59 -10.25 9.33
CA CYS A 182 -8.20 -9.01 8.65
C CYS A 182 -8.56 -9.03 7.15
N PRO A 183 -8.70 -7.86 6.50
CA PRO A 183 -9.00 -7.77 5.07
C PRO A 183 -8.05 -8.55 4.16
N LEU A 184 -6.80 -8.82 4.58
CA LEU A 184 -5.87 -9.64 3.82
C LEU A 184 -6.25 -11.11 3.86
N CYS A 185 -6.55 -11.63 5.05
CA CYS A 185 -6.93 -13.03 5.24
C CYS A 185 -8.27 -13.33 4.57
N ARG A 186 -9.17 -12.33 4.50
CA ARG A 186 -10.43 -12.40 3.75
C ARG A 186 -10.28 -12.23 2.23
N GLY A 187 -9.09 -11.90 1.72
CA GLY A 187 -8.88 -11.67 0.28
C GLY A 187 -9.48 -10.37 -0.28
N ILE A 188 -10.02 -9.48 0.57
CA ILE A 188 -10.69 -8.23 0.16
C ILE A 188 -9.79 -7.00 0.26
N CYS A 189 -8.50 -7.16 0.59
CA CYS A 189 -7.61 -6.03 0.82
C CYS A 189 -7.39 -5.17 -0.43
N ASN A 190 -7.86 -3.93 -0.41
CA ASN A 190 -7.75 -2.98 -1.53
C ASN A 190 -6.49 -2.10 -1.48
N CYS A 191 -5.47 -2.49 -0.71
CA CYS A 191 -4.23 -1.72 -0.65
C CYS A 191 -3.41 -1.89 -1.94
N SER A 192 -2.62 -0.87 -2.28
CA SER A 192 -1.82 -0.87 -3.52
C SER A 192 -0.81 -2.02 -3.61
N ARG A 193 -0.31 -2.51 -2.46
CA ARG A 193 0.69 -3.59 -2.43
C ARG A 193 0.08 -4.98 -2.53
N CYS A 194 -1.11 -5.18 -1.99
CA CYS A 194 -1.84 -6.45 -2.13
C CYS A 194 -2.35 -6.58 -3.56
N ARG A 195 -3.04 -5.56 -4.10
CA ARG A 195 -3.51 -5.58 -5.49
C ARG A 195 -2.40 -5.83 -6.52
N LYS A 196 -1.24 -5.17 -6.37
CA LYS A 196 -0.09 -5.43 -7.25
C LYS A 196 0.44 -6.86 -7.15
N ARG A 197 0.39 -7.47 -5.96
CA ARG A 197 0.76 -8.89 -5.77
C ARG A 197 -0.23 -9.79 -6.50
N ASP A 198 -1.50 -9.41 -6.50
CA ASP A 198 -2.58 -10.15 -7.14
C ASP A 198 -2.71 -9.84 -8.65
N GLY A 199 -1.72 -9.15 -9.25
CA GLY A 199 -1.73 -8.78 -10.68
C GLY A 199 -2.70 -7.66 -11.06
N ARG A 200 -3.30 -6.97 -10.08
CA ARG A 200 -4.31 -5.92 -10.30
C ARG A 200 -3.71 -4.51 -10.21
N CYS A 201 -4.32 -3.55 -10.92
CA CYS A 201 -4.02 -2.13 -10.76
C CYS A 201 -4.24 -1.65 -9.32
N ALA A 202 -3.39 -0.73 -8.88
CA ALA A 202 -3.47 -0.17 -7.53
C ALA A 202 -4.65 0.80 -7.41
N THR A 203 -5.41 0.68 -6.33
CA THR A 203 -6.59 1.50 -6.04
C THR A 203 -6.26 2.98 -5.78
N GLY A 204 -5.05 3.31 -5.32
CA GLY A 204 -4.68 4.70 -4.99
C GLY A 204 -5.37 5.24 -3.73
N ASN A 205 -5.53 6.56 -3.64
CA ASN A 205 -6.22 7.25 -2.55
C ASN A 205 -7.67 7.59 -2.96
N LEU A 206 -8.59 6.64 -2.75
CA LEU A 206 -10.00 6.80 -3.13
C LEU A 206 -10.89 7.39 -2.04
N LEU A 207 -10.38 7.71 -0.86
CA LEU A 207 -11.25 8.11 0.25
C LEU A 207 -12.05 9.39 -0.07
N HIS A 208 -11.40 10.38 -0.70
CA HIS A 208 -12.08 11.61 -1.08
C HIS A 208 -13.12 11.37 -2.18
N MET A 209 -12.80 10.53 -3.17
CA MET A 209 -13.76 10.19 -4.23
C MET A 209 -14.96 9.44 -3.67
N ALA A 210 -14.74 8.42 -2.83
CA ALA A 210 -15.82 7.67 -2.19
C ALA A 210 -16.77 8.60 -1.43
N ARG A 211 -16.23 9.55 -0.65
CA ARG A 211 -17.03 10.54 0.08
C ARG A 211 -17.77 11.50 -0.84
N PHE A 212 -17.14 11.95 -1.93
CA PHE A 212 -17.76 12.83 -2.91
C PHE A 212 -19.00 12.17 -3.54
N TYR A 213 -18.92 10.89 -3.85
CA TYR A 213 -20.05 10.09 -4.35
C TYR A 213 -20.99 9.57 -3.24
N GLY A 214 -20.91 10.09 -2.01
CA GLY A 214 -21.83 9.76 -0.93
C GLY A 214 -21.58 8.42 -0.22
N HIS A 215 -20.44 7.76 -0.47
CA HIS A 215 -20.08 6.52 0.23
C HIS A 215 -19.31 6.79 1.52
N SER A 216 -19.63 6.04 2.57
CA SER A 216 -18.96 6.13 3.88
C SER A 216 -17.53 5.58 3.86
N ASN A 217 -17.25 4.60 3.00
CA ASN A 217 -15.97 3.91 2.92
C ASN A 217 -15.62 3.47 1.48
N VAL A 218 -14.35 3.19 1.25
CA VAL A 218 -13.82 2.85 -0.08
C VAL A 218 -14.34 1.49 -0.59
N LYS A 219 -14.53 0.49 0.29
CA LYS A 219 -15.06 -0.83 -0.11
C LYS A 219 -16.46 -0.67 -0.71
N ALA A 220 -17.37 0.03 -0.03
CA ALA A 220 -18.72 0.29 -0.50
C ALA A 220 -18.74 1.03 -1.86
N TYR A 221 -17.84 2.00 -2.04
CA TYR A 221 -17.68 2.70 -3.33
C TYR A 221 -17.18 1.77 -4.45
N LEU A 222 -16.24 0.87 -4.17
CA LEU A 222 -15.78 -0.09 -5.18
C LEU A 222 -16.87 -1.11 -5.54
N GLU A 223 -17.70 -1.50 -4.57
CA GLU A 223 -18.83 -2.41 -4.78
C GLU A 223 -19.98 -1.76 -5.56
N SER A 224 -20.22 -0.45 -5.43
CA SER A 224 -21.18 0.25 -6.30
C SER A 224 -20.69 0.32 -7.74
N LEU A 225 -19.43 0.70 -7.96
CA LEU A 225 -18.82 0.71 -9.30
C LEU A 225 -18.85 -0.66 -9.96
N GLN A 226 -18.61 -1.74 -9.20
CA GLN A 226 -18.69 -3.09 -9.75
C GLN A 226 -20.12 -3.44 -10.19
N ARG A 227 -21.15 -3.02 -9.45
CA ARG A 227 -22.54 -3.24 -9.82
C ARG A 227 -22.97 -2.44 -11.06
N GLU A 228 -22.46 -1.22 -11.23
CA GLU A 228 -22.74 -0.39 -12.41
C GLU A 228 -22.10 -0.93 -13.69
N LEU A 229 -21.00 -1.68 -13.57
CA LEU A 229 -20.25 -2.26 -14.69
C LEU A 229 -20.64 -3.72 -14.99
N SER A 230 -21.45 -4.35 -14.12
CA SER A 230 -21.94 -5.72 -14.31
C SER A 230 -23.23 -5.71 -15.11
#